data_AF-A0A1Q7G436-F1
#
_entry.id   AF-A0A1Q7G436-F1
#
_cell.length_a   1.000
_cell.length_b   1.000
_cell.length_c   1.000
_cell.angle_alpha   90.00
_cell.angle_beta   90.00
_cell.angle_gamma   90.00
#
_symmetry.space_group_name_H-M   'P 1'
#
loop_
_entity.id
_entity.type
_entity.pdbx_description
1 polymer ?
#
loop_
_entity_poly.entity_id
_entity_poly.type
_entity_poly.pdbx_seq_one_letter_code
_entity_poly.pdbx_strand_id
1 'polypeptide(L)'
;MACDSRNKLVYVLLVFFALALLGSALPVDAQDAAREPAYRAFPVLGSRLAVWAVAQLHLNFAAFILGCPIFAVIIEIIGWRTRDQRYDWLAHEFVKLTFAAFSTTAMLGALLLFLFVGYYPRFWAYLTSIFFPTYWVYALLFFGETFIVYLWYYGWEWLSGSRKWIHVSLGVLANLVGTAILVVANSWVTFMISPGGIDESGRLVSLWKAINNYTWMPINVHRLIANIVFGGTIAAAYAAFRFLSAETQEERARYDWMGYVGNFVAVSAFIVLPFAGYWLGREIYAFNQTMGITMMGGFMSWLWIVQAILIGILFLGSNYYLWLGMERIPGSERYRKFVPPMLLILTIGFMIWATPRTMVITFDEARAMGGTHHPVLGFFGVMSAKNTVVNLMILTTFLSYILYRRANRISTKPWVRTGMGVQWAAFAVAAVIVVFFGPHPHRILGVASPGRADLHRDRDGHRHPDVPGRPLHRHHPVGDHCHPLPVRAHPARGDLHVADGTDGLRPLGHPPALARLRRAARYVGGRGDAGAGLRRQRDHHRDDRVLRPGDLHLLAGRAR
;
A
#
# COMPACT_ATOMS: atom_id res chain seq x y z
N MET A 1 -30.95 25.67 -23.32
CA MET A 1 -30.65 25.29 -21.92
C MET A 1 -31.58 24.22 -21.32
N ALA A 2 -32.78 23.96 -21.84
CA ALA A 2 -33.72 22.98 -21.26
C ALA A 2 -33.45 21.48 -21.58
N CYS A 3 -32.51 21.17 -22.49
CA CYS A 3 -32.24 19.78 -22.90
C CYS A 3 -31.25 19.06 -21.97
N ASP A 4 -30.31 19.79 -21.35
CA ASP A 4 -29.26 19.23 -20.49
C ASP A 4 -29.77 18.84 -19.07
N SER A 5 -30.77 19.57 -18.56
CA SER A 5 -31.41 19.24 -17.28
C SER A 5 -32.27 17.97 -17.34
N ARG A 6 -32.90 17.71 -18.49
CA ARG A 6 -33.69 16.47 -18.71
C ARG A 6 -32.82 15.23 -18.69
N ASN A 7 -31.63 15.28 -19.32
CA ASN A 7 -30.72 14.15 -19.34
C ASN A 7 -30.15 13.87 -17.93
N LYS A 8 -29.77 14.91 -17.18
CA LYS A 8 -29.33 14.76 -15.78
C LYS A 8 -30.43 14.20 -14.88
N LEU A 9 -31.67 14.65 -15.04
CA LEU A 9 -32.82 14.11 -14.31
C LEU A 9 -33.07 12.65 -14.68
N VAL A 10 -32.95 12.29 -15.96
CA VAL A 10 -33.09 10.89 -16.42
C VAL A 10 -31.98 10.01 -15.86
N TYR A 11 -30.72 10.47 -15.80
CA TYR A 11 -29.65 9.71 -15.16
C TYR A 11 -29.86 9.54 -13.65
N VAL A 12 -30.30 10.58 -12.95
CA VAL A 12 -30.64 10.51 -11.52
C VAL A 12 -31.80 9.55 -11.28
N LEU A 13 -32.86 9.63 -12.11
CA LEU A 13 -34.02 8.74 -12.04
C LEU A 13 -33.65 7.30 -12.40
N LEU A 14 -32.75 7.07 -13.37
CA LEU A 14 -32.24 5.74 -13.71
C LEU A 14 -31.37 5.17 -12.59
N VAL A 15 -30.57 5.98 -11.91
CA VAL A 15 -29.80 5.55 -10.73
C VAL A 15 -30.74 5.23 -9.56
N PHE A 16 -31.74 6.07 -9.31
CA PHE A 16 -32.76 5.80 -8.27
C PHE A 16 -33.61 4.57 -8.62
N PHE A 17 -33.96 4.39 -9.88
CA PHE A 17 -34.72 3.23 -10.35
C PHE A 17 -33.87 1.96 -10.30
N ALA A 18 -32.57 2.03 -10.62
CA ALA A 18 -31.63 0.92 -10.46
C ALA A 18 -31.38 0.58 -8.98
N LEU A 19 -31.29 1.58 -8.10
CA LEU A 19 -31.19 1.39 -6.65
C LEU A 19 -32.50 0.84 -6.06
N ALA A 20 -33.66 1.28 -6.57
CA ALA A 20 -34.97 0.77 -6.17
C ALA A 20 -35.21 -0.66 -6.68
N LEU A 21 -34.76 -0.99 -7.90
CA LEU A 21 -34.74 -2.35 -8.43
C LEU A 21 -33.80 -3.27 -7.65
N LEU A 22 -32.64 -2.76 -7.22
CA LEU A 22 -31.75 -3.47 -6.29
C LEU A 22 -32.40 -3.66 -4.92
N GLY A 23 -33.15 -2.66 -4.45
CA GLY A 23 -33.90 -2.71 -3.19
C GLY A 23 -35.11 -3.64 -3.25
N SER A 24 -35.79 -3.76 -4.39
CA SER A 24 -36.93 -4.67 -4.60
C SER A 24 -36.51 -6.09 -4.95
N ALA A 25 -35.24 -6.30 -5.32
CA ALA A 25 -34.63 -7.63 -5.45
C ALA A 25 -34.13 -8.19 -4.10
N LEU A 26 -34.34 -7.48 -2.99
CA LEU A 26 -34.18 -8.04 -1.65
C LEU A 26 -35.31 -9.05 -1.41
N PRO A 27 -35.01 -10.33 -1.14
CA PRO A 27 -36.05 -11.28 -0.82
C PRO A 27 -36.82 -10.85 0.43
N VAL A 28 -38.13 -11.14 0.40
CA VAL A 28 -39.12 -11.04 1.48
C VAL A 28 -38.78 -12.05 2.59
N ASP A 29 -37.55 -12.02 3.11
CA ASP A 29 -37.07 -12.89 4.20
C ASP A 29 -36.68 -12.06 5.44
N ALA A 30 -37.09 -10.79 5.50
CA ALA A 30 -36.82 -9.90 6.62
C ALA A 30 -37.57 -10.28 7.92
N GLN A 31 -38.41 -11.33 7.91
CA GLN A 31 -39.22 -11.76 9.05
C GLN A 31 -38.64 -12.93 9.87
N ASP A 32 -37.54 -13.56 9.46
CA ASP A 32 -36.88 -14.59 10.27
C ASP A 32 -35.80 -13.98 11.20
N ALA A 33 -36.24 -13.16 12.15
CA ALA A 33 -35.40 -12.52 13.17
C ALA A 33 -34.79 -13.49 14.20
N ALA A 34 -34.95 -14.81 14.04
CA ALA A 34 -34.44 -15.81 14.98
C ALA A 34 -33.09 -16.45 14.58
N ARG A 35 -32.62 -16.26 13.34
CA ARG A 35 -31.30 -16.75 12.88
C ARG A 35 -30.73 -15.82 11.81
N GLU A 36 -30.28 -14.62 12.21
CA GLU A 36 -29.60 -13.76 11.23
C GLU A 36 -28.40 -14.50 10.61
N PRO A 37 -28.36 -14.65 9.26
CA PRO A 37 -27.25 -15.30 8.59
C PRO A 37 -25.97 -14.48 8.80
N ALA A 38 -24.81 -15.15 8.95
CA ALA A 38 -23.54 -14.48 9.20
C ALA A 38 -23.18 -13.43 8.12
N TYR A 39 -23.60 -13.69 6.89
CA TYR A 39 -23.56 -12.77 5.75
C TYR A 39 -24.68 -13.12 4.78
N ARG A 40 -25.16 -12.14 4.01
CA ARG A 40 -26.13 -12.35 2.91
C ARG A 40 -25.41 -12.27 1.58
N ALA A 41 -25.90 -12.94 0.54
CA ALA A 41 -25.31 -12.91 -0.80
C ALA A 41 -25.77 -11.68 -1.60
N PHE A 42 -24.83 -10.91 -2.14
CA PHE A 42 -25.11 -9.84 -3.10
C PHE A 42 -25.38 -10.44 -4.49
N PRO A 43 -26.43 -10.00 -5.21
CA PRO A 43 -26.80 -10.58 -6.50
C PRO A 43 -25.64 -10.59 -7.49
N VAL A 44 -25.36 -11.75 -8.09
CA VAL A 44 -24.40 -11.99 -9.19
C VAL A 44 -22.91 -11.75 -8.85
N LEU A 45 -22.57 -10.62 -8.22
CA LEU A 45 -21.19 -10.18 -7.95
C LEU A 45 -20.60 -10.79 -6.67
N GLY A 46 -21.44 -11.22 -5.73
CA GLY A 46 -21.01 -11.65 -4.40
C GLY A 46 -20.65 -10.48 -3.46
N SER A 47 -21.00 -10.64 -2.18
CA SER A 47 -20.99 -9.53 -1.19
C SER A 47 -19.61 -8.99 -0.90
N ARG A 48 -18.60 -9.86 -0.92
CA ARG A 48 -17.20 -9.48 -0.71
C ARG A 48 -16.71 -8.51 -1.78
N LEU A 49 -17.04 -8.79 -3.05
CA LEU A 49 -16.59 -7.96 -4.17
C LEU A 49 -17.35 -6.62 -4.19
N ALA A 50 -18.66 -6.65 -3.94
CA ALA A 50 -19.49 -5.45 -3.86
C ALA A 50 -19.01 -4.50 -2.75
N VAL A 51 -18.81 -5.03 -1.53
CA VAL A 51 -18.28 -4.26 -0.39
C VAL A 51 -16.87 -3.75 -0.70
N TRP A 52 -15.98 -4.57 -1.25
CA TRP A 52 -14.62 -4.15 -1.60
C TRP A 52 -14.62 -3.00 -2.62
N ALA A 53 -15.43 -3.08 -3.68
CA ALA A 53 -15.51 -2.05 -4.71
C ALA A 53 -15.98 -0.71 -4.15
N VAL A 54 -17.07 -0.71 -3.36
CA VAL A 54 -17.59 0.51 -2.74
C VAL A 54 -16.63 1.05 -1.67
N ALA A 55 -16.05 0.18 -0.85
CA ALA A 55 -15.06 0.57 0.15
C ALA A 55 -13.82 1.20 -0.49
N GLN A 56 -13.34 0.67 -1.61
CA GLN A 56 -12.21 1.22 -2.35
C GLN A 56 -12.52 2.58 -2.95
N LEU A 57 -13.71 2.75 -3.55
CA LEU A 57 -14.14 4.05 -4.07
C LEU A 57 -14.28 5.08 -2.95
N HIS A 58 -14.97 4.72 -1.87
CA HIS A 58 -15.09 5.58 -0.69
C HIS A 58 -13.70 5.96 -0.15
N LEU A 59 -12.78 5.00 -0.02
CA LEU A 59 -11.42 5.24 0.44
C LEU A 59 -10.64 6.20 -0.46
N ASN A 60 -10.74 6.06 -1.80
CA ASN A 60 -10.06 6.95 -2.74
C ASN A 60 -10.55 8.39 -2.60
N PHE A 61 -11.86 8.59 -2.51
CA PHE A 61 -12.44 9.91 -2.30
C PHE A 61 -12.11 10.47 -0.91
N ALA A 62 -12.18 9.64 0.14
CA ALA A 62 -11.79 10.00 1.50
C ALA A 62 -10.31 10.41 1.58
N ALA A 63 -9.42 9.69 0.87
CA ALA A 63 -8.01 10.02 0.78
C ALA A 63 -7.79 11.38 0.09
N PHE A 64 -8.55 11.67 -0.96
CA PHE A 64 -8.49 12.95 -1.67
C PHE A 64 -8.98 14.11 -0.79
N ILE A 65 -10.14 13.99 -0.13
CA ILE A 65 -10.68 15.07 0.73
C ILE A 65 -9.86 15.28 2.01
N LEU A 66 -9.02 14.33 2.42
CA LEU A 66 -8.04 14.58 3.49
C LEU A 66 -6.74 15.17 2.94
N GLY A 67 -6.23 14.64 1.82
CA GLY A 67 -4.94 15.04 1.26
C GLY A 67 -4.94 16.44 0.67
N CYS A 68 -5.98 16.78 -0.09
CA CYS A 68 -6.09 18.06 -0.82
C CYS A 68 -6.11 19.29 0.12
N PRO A 69 -6.93 19.29 1.19
CA PRO A 69 -6.98 20.42 2.12
C PRO A 69 -5.66 20.73 2.83
N ILE A 70 -4.82 19.73 3.09
CA ILE A 70 -3.56 19.93 3.83
C ILE A 70 -2.65 20.87 3.05
N PHE A 71 -2.49 20.66 1.76
CA PHE A 71 -1.65 21.56 0.96
C PHE A 71 -2.42 22.80 0.50
N ALA A 72 -3.74 22.74 0.33
CA ALA A 72 -4.54 23.93 0.02
C ALA A 72 -4.37 25.00 1.10
N VAL A 73 -4.43 24.64 2.39
CA VAL A 73 -4.19 25.60 3.49
C VAL A 73 -2.73 26.08 3.53
N ILE A 74 -1.76 25.22 3.23
CA ILE A 74 -0.34 25.63 3.16
C ILE A 74 -0.14 26.68 2.05
N ILE A 75 -0.72 26.43 0.87
CA ILE A 75 -0.66 27.35 -0.27
C ILE A 75 -1.39 28.66 0.08
N GLU A 76 -2.52 28.58 0.78
CA GLU A 76 -3.26 29.74 1.24
C GLU A 76 -2.45 30.58 2.24
N ILE A 77 -1.78 29.94 3.21
CA ILE A 77 -0.87 30.60 4.15
C ILE A 77 0.27 31.29 3.39
N ILE A 78 0.85 30.64 2.38
CA ILE A 78 1.89 31.23 1.54
C ILE A 78 1.32 32.46 0.83
N GLY A 79 0.18 32.36 0.15
CA GLY A 79 -0.46 33.47 -0.55
C GLY A 79 -0.80 34.64 0.36
N TRP A 80 -1.28 34.35 1.58
CA TRP A 80 -1.57 35.37 2.59
C TRP A 80 -0.32 36.09 3.07
N ARG A 81 0.79 35.36 3.28
CA ARG A 81 2.06 35.92 3.77
C ARG A 81 2.83 36.67 2.68
N THR A 82 2.83 36.17 1.46
CA THR A 82 3.56 36.77 0.32
C THR A 82 2.74 37.83 -0.41
N ARG A 83 1.43 37.89 -0.18
CA ARG A 83 0.46 38.72 -0.91
C ARG A 83 0.46 38.46 -2.42
N ASP A 84 0.82 37.25 -2.84
CA ASP A 84 0.82 36.83 -4.24
C ASP A 84 -0.50 36.12 -4.57
N GLN A 85 -1.31 36.78 -5.40
CA GLN A 85 -2.64 36.32 -5.80
C GLN A 85 -2.64 34.97 -6.52
N ARG A 86 -1.51 34.54 -7.12
CA ARG A 86 -1.43 33.24 -7.79
C ARG A 86 -1.59 32.10 -6.80
N TYR A 87 -1.00 32.22 -5.62
CA TYR A 87 -1.14 31.21 -4.56
C TYR A 87 -2.55 31.22 -3.97
N ASP A 88 -3.16 32.41 -3.77
CA ASP A 88 -4.54 32.46 -3.28
C ASP A 88 -5.53 31.84 -4.28
N TRP A 89 -5.39 32.13 -5.58
CA TRP A 89 -6.17 31.47 -6.64
C TRP A 89 -5.99 29.95 -6.62
N LEU A 90 -4.74 29.48 -6.54
CA LEU A 90 -4.45 28.05 -6.53
C LEU A 90 -5.04 27.34 -5.30
N ALA A 91 -4.95 27.96 -4.12
CA ALA A 91 -5.59 27.45 -2.92
C ALA A 91 -7.10 27.35 -3.10
N HIS A 92 -7.73 28.39 -3.64
CA HIS A 92 -9.17 28.41 -3.89
C HIS A 92 -9.61 27.26 -4.82
N GLU A 93 -8.88 27.03 -5.91
CA GLU A 93 -9.18 25.90 -6.81
C GLU A 93 -9.09 24.55 -6.10
N PHE A 94 -8.10 24.34 -5.23
CA PHE A 94 -7.99 23.10 -4.45
C PHE A 94 -9.12 22.93 -3.43
N VAL A 95 -9.53 24.01 -2.76
CA VAL A 95 -10.67 23.97 -1.83
C VAL A 95 -11.96 23.69 -2.58
N LYS A 96 -12.16 24.29 -3.76
CA LYS A 96 -13.30 24.02 -4.64
C LYS A 96 -13.36 22.54 -5.07
N LEU A 97 -12.23 21.96 -5.46
CA LEU A 97 -12.14 20.53 -5.80
C LEU A 97 -12.46 19.64 -4.59
N THR A 98 -11.95 19.99 -3.41
CA THR A 98 -12.24 19.27 -2.16
C THR A 98 -13.74 19.31 -1.85
N PHE A 99 -14.34 20.50 -1.91
CA PHE A 99 -15.76 20.71 -1.67
C PHE A 99 -16.63 19.86 -2.60
N ALA A 100 -16.31 19.84 -3.90
CA ALA A 100 -17.03 19.02 -4.88
C ALA A 100 -16.92 17.50 -4.59
N ALA A 101 -15.76 17.05 -4.11
CA ALA A 101 -15.52 15.65 -3.77
C ALA A 101 -16.19 15.21 -2.44
N PHE A 102 -16.49 16.16 -1.54
CA PHE A 102 -17.02 15.87 -0.21
C PHE A 102 -18.38 15.15 -0.27
N SER A 103 -19.31 15.66 -1.09
CA SER A 103 -20.64 15.04 -1.27
C SER A 103 -20.54 13.61 -1.80
N THR A 104 -19.69 13.37 -2.81
CA THR A 104 -19.46 12.03 -3.35
C THR A 104 -18.89 11.08 -2.30
N THR A 105 -17.96 11.56 -1.47
CA THR A 105 -17.38 10.78 -0.37
C THR A 105 -18.46 10.37 0.63
N ALA A 106 -19.33 11.31 1.01
CA ALA A 106 -20.43 11.08 1.95
C ALA A 106 -21.44 10.05 1.43
N MET A 107 -21.86 10.18 0.16
CA MET A 107 -22.76 9.21 -0.48
C MET A 107 -22.16 7.81 -0.53
N LEU A 108 -20.88 7.69 -0.90
CA LEU A 108 -20.18 6.40 -0.92
C LEU A 108 -20.01 5.82 0.48
N GLY A 109 -19.82 6.66 1.50
CA GLY A 109 -19.74 6.24 2.90
C GLY A 109 -21.09 5.72 3.42
N ALA A 110 -22.18 6.41 3.12
CA ALA A 110 -23.53 5.96 3.43
C ALA A 110 -23.87 4.64 2.72
N LEU A 111 -23.53 4.53 1.43
CA LEU A 111 -23.68 3.29 0.67
C LEU A 111 -22.88 2.15 1.30
N LEU A 112 -21.63 2.40 1.70
CA LEU A 112 -20.79 1.41 2.38
C LEU A 112 -21.42 0.94 3.70
N LEU A 113 -21.96 1.86 4.51
CA LEU A 113 -22.68 1.54 5.73
C LEU A 113 -23.89 0.63 5.45
N PHE A 114 -24.71 0.96 4.46
CA PHE A 114 -25.85 0.11 4.07
C PHE A 114 -25.41 -1.27 3.60
N LEU A 115 -24.28 -1.39 2.91
CA LEU A 115 -23.75 -2.70 2.53
C LEU A 115 -23.29 -3.52 3.74
N PHE A 116 -22.69 -2.91 4.75
CA PHE A 116 -22.33 -3.62 5.99
C PHE A 116 -23.57 -4.09 6.76
N VAL A 117 -24.55 -3.23 6.95
CA VAL A 117 -25.81 -3.57 7.63
C VAL A 117 -26.57 -4.65 6.86
N GLY A 118 -26.68 -4.49 5.54
CA GLY A 118 -27.48 -5.38 4.69
C GLY A 118 -26.86 -6.75 4.44
N TYR A 119 -25.55 -6.80 4.17
CA TYR A 119 -24.87 -8.02 3.71
C TYR A 119 -23.92 -8.64 4.74
N TYR A 120 -23.55 -7.92 5.79
CA TYR A 120 -22.66 -8.40 6.86
C TYR A 120 -23.25 -8.12 8.26
N PRO A 121 -24.52 -8.51 8.55
CA PRO A 121 -25.24 -8.08 9.76
C PRO A 121 -24.56 -8.55 11.05
N ARG A 122 -24.10 -9.81 11.13
CA ARG A 122 -23.39 -10.32 12.32
C ARG A 122 -22.07 -9.58 12.57
N PHE A 123 -21.31 -9.30 11.50
CA PHE A 123 -20.08 -8.53 11.60
C PHE A 123 -20.35 -7.10 12.06
N TRP A 124 -21.34 -6.44 11.47
CA TRP A 124 -21.71 -5.07 11.81
C TRP A 124 -22.22 -4.97 13.25
N ALA A 125 -23.06 -5.92 13.69
CA ALA A 125 -23.53 -6.00 15.07
C ALA A 125 -22.38 -6.17 16.06
N TYR A 126 -21.38 -7.00 15.73
CA TYR A 126 -20.18 -7.19 16.55
C TYR A 126 -19.29 -5.95 16.62
N LEU A 127 -19.04 -5.29 15.49
CA LEU A 127 -18.31 -4.01 15.46
C LEU A 127 -19.05 -2.93 16.26
N THR A 128 -20.38 -2.88 16.14
CA THR A 128 -21.23 -1.95 16.87
C THR A 128 -21.17 -2.20 18.38
N SER A 129 -21.24 -3.46 18.83
CA SER A 129 -21.19 -3.78 20.27
C SER A 129 -19.88 -3.34 20.93
N ILE A 130 -18.79 -3.25 20.16
CA ILE A 130 -17.50 -2.77 20.64
C ILE A 130 -17.38 -1.24 20.53
N PHE A 131 -17.68 -0.68 19.36
CA PHE A 131 -17.30 0.68 18.99
C PHE A 131 -18.44 1.71 19.03
N PHE A 132 -19.64 1.33 19.49
CA PHE A 132 -20.80 2.23 19.54
C PHE A 132 -20.52 3.65 20.06
N PRO A 133 -19.76 3.85 21.17
CA PRO A 133 -19.45 5.21 21.64
C PRO A 133 -18.66 6.05 20.62
N THR A 134 -17.80 5.41 19.84
CA THR A 134 -16.96 6.09 18.84
C THR A 134 -17.75 6.54 17.61
N TYR A 135 -18.92 5.95 17.34
CA TYR A 135 -19.78 6.35 16.21
C TYR A 135 -20.37 7.74 16.40
N TRP A 136 -20.72 8.09 17.64
CA TRP A 136 -21.17 9.45 17.98
C TRP A 136 -20.06 10.48 17.79
N VAL A 137 -18.84 10.14 18.22
CA VAL A 137 -17.66 10.99 18.01
C VAL A 137 -17.40 11.17 16.52
N TYR A 138 -17.44 10.08 15.74
CA TYR A 138 -17.27 10.11 14.30
C TYR A 138 -18.33 10.98 13.62
N ALA A 139 -19.61 10.82 13.98
CA ALA A 139 -20.71 11.61 13.43
C ALA A 139 -20.54 13.10 13.75
N LEU A 140 -20.22 13.45 15.00
CA LEU A 140 -19.99 14.84 15.41
C LEU A 140 -18.83 15.47 14.65
N LEU A 141 -17.71 14.76 14.53
CA LEU A 141 -16.56 15.24 13.77
C LEU A 141 -16.92 15.41 12.29
N PHE A 142 -17.66 14.48 11.70
CA PHE A 142 -18.08 14.55 10.29
C PHE A 142 -18.99 15.76 10.00
N PHE A 143 -19.99 16.01 10.86
CA PHE A 143 -20.83 17.21 10.73
C PHE A 143 -20.02 18.49 10.97
N GLY A 144 -19.11 18.48 11.95
CA GLY A 144 -18.19 19.58 12.22
C GLY A 144 -17.30 19.89 11.02
N GLU A 145 -16.64 18.88 10.44
CA GLU A 145 -15.81 19.01 9.25
C GLU A 145 -16.60 19.59 8.09
N THR A 146 -17.80 19.05 7.84
CA THR A 146 -18.70 19.55 6.79
C THR A 146 -18.97 21.04 6.98
N PHE A 147 -19.37 21.45 8.18
CA PHE A 147 -19.65 22.86 8.48
C PHE A 147 -18.41 23.75 8.28
N ILE A 148 -17.26 23.32 8.78
CA ILE A 148 -16.00 24.08 8.66
C ILE A 148 -15.57 24.20 7.19
N VAL A 149 -15.62 23.12 6.41
CA VAL A 149 -15.25 23.14 4.98
C VAL A 149 -16.21 24.02 4.18
N TYR A 150 -17.51 24.01 4.49
CA TYR A 150 -18.47 24.92 3.88
C TYR A 150 -18.15 26.39 4.21
N LEU A 151 -17.89 26.70 5.48
CA LEU A 151 -17.48 28.04 5.88
C LEU A 151 -16.14 28.45 5.25
N TRP A 152 -15.21 27.52 5.07
CA TRP A 152 -13.93 27.79 4.43
C TRP A 152 -14.10 28.08 2.93
N TYR A 153 -14.91 27.29 2.21
CA TYR A 153 -15.14 27.51 0.78
C TYR A 153 -15.94 28.80 0.51
N TYR A 154 -17.13 28.95 1.10
CA TYR A 154 -17.95 30.15 0.92
C TYR A 154 -17.37 31.37 1.65
N GLY A 155 -16.41 31.14 2.56
CA GLY A 155 -15.59 32.10 3.29
C GLY A 155 -14.76 33.05 2.44
N TRP A 156 -14.45 32.66 1.20
CA TRP A 156 -13.33 33.22 0.44
C TRP A 156 -13.37 34.75 0.31
N GLU A 157 -14.53 35.30 -0.03
CA GLU A 157 -14.70 36.74 -0.28
C GLU A 157 -14.94 37.54 1.01
N TRP A 158 -15.84 37.07 1.90
CA TRP A 158 -16.27 37.84 3.07
C TRP A 158 -15.33 37.76 4.27
N LEU A 159 -14.45 36.75 4.30
CA LEU A 159 -13.33 36.65 5.24
C LEU A 159 -12.00 37.09 4.61
N SER A 160 -12.03 37.84 3.51
CA SER A 160 -10.84 38.43 2.90
C SER A 160 -10.30 39.64 3.70
N GLY A 161 -9.17 40.21 3.26
CA GLY A 161 -8.59 41.41 3.87
C GLY A 161 -8.11 41.20 5.31
N SER A 162 -8.60 42.03 6.24
CA SER A 162 -8.20 41.97 7.67
C SER A 162 -8.67 40.70 8.37
N ARG A 163 -9.65 39.97 7.80
CA ARG A 163 -10.22 38.73 8.36
C ARG A 163 -9.60 37.47 7.79
N LYS A 164 -8.62 37.57 6.88
CA LYS A 164 -8.00 36.42 6.20
C LYS A 164 -7.39 35.41 7.16
N TRP A 165 -6.95 35.85 8.34
CA TRP A 165 -6.46 34.94 9.39
C TRP A 165 -7.55 33.98 9.89
N ILE A 166 -8.82 34.39 9.94
CA ILE A 166 -9.97 33.54 10.31
C ILE A 166 -10.17 32.49 9.23
N HIS A 167 -10.15 32.92 7.96
CA HIS A 167 -10.32 32.04 6.80
C HIS A 167 -9.24 30.95 6.75
N VAL A 168 -7.97 31.32 6.93
CA VAL A 168 -6.85 30.37 7.05
C VAL A 168 -7.02 29.45 8.27
N SER A 169 -7.49 29.99 9.41
CA SER A 169 -7.73 29.19 10.61
C SER A 169 -8.84 28.14 10.41
N LEU A 170 -9.86 28.43 9.60
CA LEU A 170 -10.86 27.45 9.18
C LEU A 170 -10.22 26.32 8.37
N GLY A 171 -9.31 26.64 7.46
CA GLY A 171 -8.53 25.63 6.72
C GLY A 171 -7.70 24.74 7.65
N VAL A 172 -7.03 25.31 8.65
CA VAL A 172 -6.28 24.54 9.65
C VAL A 172 -7.21 23.65 10.47
N LEU A 173 -8.34 24.20 10.92
CA LEU A 173 -9.33 23.46 11.71
C LEU A 173 -9.95 22.32 10.91
N ALA A 174 -10.27 22.52 9.63
CA ALA A 174 -10.76 21.47 8.74
C ALA A 174 -9.78 20.29 8.68
N ASN A 175 -8.49 20.57 8.53
CA ASN A 175 -7.45 19.54 8.50
C ASN A 175 -7.31 18.79 9.83
N LEU A 176 -7.44 19.48 10.97
CA LEU A 176 -7.41 18.85 12.30
C LEU A 176 -8.62 17.92 12.50
N VAL A 177 -9.81 18.37 12.15
CA VAL A 177 -11.05 17.58 12.27
C VAL A 177 -11.04 16.40 11.29
N GLY A 178 -10.64 16.60 10.02
CA GLY A 178 -10.48 15.52 9.04
C GLY A 178 -9.47 14.47 9.48
N THR A 179 -8.36 14.89 10.08
CA THR A 179 -7.37 13.95 10.66
C THR A 179 -7.94 13.19 11.85
N ALA A 180 -8.76 13.83 12.69
CA ALA A 180 -9.44 13.15 13.80
C ALA A 180 -10.43 12.09 13.28
N ILE A 181 -11.17 12.38 12.20
CA ILE A 181 -12.06 11.42 11.53
C ILE A 181 -11.28 10.22 11.02
N LEU A 182 -10.13 10.45 10.37
CA LEU A 182 -9.22 9.39 9.94
C LEU A 182 -8.81 8.50 11.12
N VAL A 183 -8.39 9.10 12.23
CA VAL A 183 -7.90 8.40 13.43
C VAL A 183 -8.99 7.53 14.06
N VAL A 184 -10.23 8.05 14.13
CA VAL A 184 -11.38 7.29 14.64
C VAL A 184 -11.73 6.14 13.68
N ALA A 185 -11.88 6.40 12.38
CA ALA A 185 -12.20 5.34 11.40
C ALA A 185 -11.13 4.24 11.35
N ASN A 186 -9.85 4.63 11.48
CA ASN A 186 -8.76 3.67 11.52
C ASN A 186 -8.83 2.74 12.72
N SER A 187 -9.39 3.16 13.86
CA SER A 187 -9.55 2.26 15.01
C SER A 187 -10.40 1.04 14.68
N TRP A 188 -11.43 1.19 13.84
CA TRP A 188 -12.30 0.10 13.42
C TRP A 188 -11.58 -0.83 12.45
N VAL A 189 -10.91 -0.25 11.45
CA VAL A 189 -10.18 -1.02 10.42
C VAL A 189 -9.00 -1.77 11.03
N THR A 190 -8.25 -1.16 11.94
CA THR A 190 -7.08 -1.80 12.55
C THR A 190 -7.44 -2.85 13.56
N PHE A 191 -8.58 -2.72 14.24
CA PHE A 191 -9.12 -3.77 15.08
C PHE A 191 -9.40 -5.05 14.27
N MET A 192 -9.84 -4.92 13.01
CA MET A 192 -10.03 -6.07 12.12
C MET A 192 -8.71 -6.74 11.69
N ILE A 193 -7.59 -6.01 11.74
CA ILE A 193 -6.26 -6.50 11.36
C ILE A 193 -5.55 -7.12 12.57
N SER A 194 -5.52 -6.38 13.68
CA SER A 194 -4.86 -6.73 14.92
C SER A 194 -5.81 -6.51 16.09
N PRO A 195 -6.79 -7.41 16.34
CA PRO A 195 -7.75 -7.22 17.41
C PRO A 195 -7.06 -7.18 18.78
N GLY A 196 -7.56 -6.32 19.65
CA GLY A 196 -7.07 -6.12 21.01
C GLY A 196 -8.21 -5.76 21.96
N GLY A 197 -7.98 -5.87 23.27
CA GLY A 197 -8.98 -5.49 24.27
C GLY A 197 -10.23 -6.38 24.33
N ILE A 198 -10.18 -7.58 23.74
CA ILE A 198 -11.23 -8.60 23.80
C ILE A 198 -10.74 -9.85 24.53
N ASP A 199 -11.66 -10.61 25.14
CA ASP A 199 -11.37 -11.92 25.75
C ASP A 199 -11.41 -13.06 24.70
N GLU A 200 -11.12 -14.29 25.13
CA GLU A 200 -11.11 -15.48 24.27
C GLU A 200 -12.50 -15.79 23.66
N SER A 201 -13.58 -15.34 24.31
CA SER A 201 -14.94 -15.45 23.80
C SER A 201 -15.33 -14.31 22.84
N GLY A 202 -14.42 -13.37 22.58
CA GLY A 202 -14.62 -12.21 21.72
C GLY A 202 -15.38 -11.06 22.39
N ARG A 203 -15.60 -11.09 23.71
CA ARG A 203 -16.29 -10.00 24.40
C ARG A 203 -15.33 -8.86 24.70
N LEU A 204 -15.85 -7.63 24.69
CA LEU A 204 -15.08 -6.44 25.01
C LEU A 204 -14.66 -6.43 26.48
N VAL A 205 -13.35 -6.33 26.72
CA VAL A 205 -12.75 -6.12 28.05
C VAL A 205 -12.25 -4.68 28.21
N SER A 206 -11.74 -4.07 27.13
CA SER A 206 -11.26 -2.69 27.16
C SER A 206 -11.37 -2.03 25.79
N LEU A 207 -12.25 -1.02 25.70
CA LEU A 207 -12.41 -0.20 24.49
C LEU A 207 -11.11 0.47 24.07
N TRP A 208 -10.34 1.01 25.02
CA TRP A 208 -9.08 1.66 24.69
C TRP A 208 -8.06 0.69 24.09
N LYS A 209 -7.96 -0.54 24.58
CA LYS A 209 -7.09 -1.57 23.98
C LYS A 209 -7.59 -2.06 22.62
N ALA A 210 -8.90 -2.01 22.37
CA ALA A 210 -9.47 -2.28 21.05
C ALA A 210 -9.09 -1.19 20.03
N ILE A 211 -9.11 0.08 20.45
CA ILE A 211 -8.70 1.23 19.64
C ILE A 211 -7.18 1.23 19.43
N ASN A 212 -6.41 1.27 20.53
CA ASN A 212 -4.95 1.38 20.52
C ASN A 212 -4.28 0.00 20.36
N ASN A 213 -4.60 -0.66 19.26
CA ASN A 213 -4.01 -1.92 18.86
C ASN A 213 -2.70 -1.73 18.08
N TYR A 214 -1.99 -2.84 17.81
CA TYR A 214 -0.65 -2.85 17.18
C TYR A 214 -0.57 -2.02 15.90
N THR A 215 -1.60 -2.04 15.06
CA THR A 215 -1.56 -1.40 13.73
C THR A 215 -2.19 0.00 13.70
N TRP A 216 -2.83 0.46 14.78
CA TRP A 216 -3.57 1.73 14.80
C TRP A 216 -2.72 2.97 14.53
N MET A 217 -1.69 3.23 15.34
CA MET A 217 -0.84 4.41 15.11
C MET A 217 -0.01 4.32 13.82
N PRO A 218 0.60 3.17 13.48
CA PRO A 218 1.30 3.02 12.21
C PRO A 218 0.40 3.26 10.99
N ILE A 219 -0.85 2.76 10.99
CA ILE A 219 -1.75 2.99 9.87
C ILE A 219 -2.19 4.46 9.79
N ASN A 220 -2.36 5.14 10.93
CA ASN A 220 -2.72 6.56 10.96
C ASN A 220 -1.64 7.38 10.26
N VAL A 221 -0.37 7.15 10.63
CA VAL A 221 0.77 7.84 10.02
C VAL A 221 0.92 7.46 8.55
N HIS A 222 0.83 6.17 8.21
CA HIS A 222 0.94 5.71 6.83
C HIS A 222 -0.15 6.32 5.93
N ARG A 223 -1.41 6.26 6.36
CA ARG A 223 -2.55 6.80 5.61
C ARG A 223 -2.49 8.32 5.50
N LEU A 224 -2.10 9.04 6.55
CA LEU A 224 -1.97 10.49 6.49
C LEU A 224 -0.96 10.90 5.41
N ILE A 225 0.23 10.29 5.40
CA ILE A 225 1.26 10.56 4.40
C ILE A 225 0.78 10.12 3.00
N ALA A 226 0.18 8.93 2.89
CA ALA A 226 -0.33 8.41 1.63
C ALA A 226 -1.43 9.30 1.03
N ASN A 227 -2.31 9.86 1.87
CA ASN A 227 -3.36 10.78 1.44
C ASN A 227 -2.78 12.07 0.87
N ILE A 228 -1.68 12.61 1.43
CA ILE A 228 -0.98 13.77 0.87
C ILE A 228 -0.39 13.43 -0.51
N VAL A 229 0.23 12.24 -0.64
CA VAL A 229 0.74 11.76 -1.94
C VAL A 229 -0.40 11.67 -2.96
N PHE A 230 -1.51 11.04 -2.58
CA PHE A 230 -2.67 10.86 -3.42
C PHE A 230 -3.33 12.19 -3.82
N GLY A 231 -3.50 13.11 -2.87
CA GLY A 231 -4.05 14.44 -3.13
C GLY A 231 -3.18 15.22 -4.12
N GLY A 232 -1.86 15.22 -3.95
CA GLY A 232 -0.93 15.90 -4.85
C GLY A 232 -0.89 15.29 -6.26
N THR A 233 -0.96 13.96 -6.39
CA THR A 233 -0.99 13.31 -7.71
C THR A 233 -2.32 13.50 -8.43
N ILE A 234 -3.46 13.46 -7.73
CA ILE A 234 -4.78 13.77 -8.31
C ILE A 234 -4.85 15.23 -8.75
N ALA A 235 -4.34 16.16 -7.93
CA ALA A 235 -4.19 17.57 -8.30
C ALA A 235 -3.37 17.73 -9.58
N ALA A 236 -2.25 17.02 -9.69
CA ALA A 236 -1.40 17.04 -10.88
C ALA A 236 -2.09 16.41 -12.10
N ALA A 237 -2.85 15.33 -11.92
CA ALA A 237 -3.61 14.68 -12.99
C ALA A 237 -4.72 15.59 -13.51
N TYR A 238 -5.48 16.25 -12.62
CA TYR A 238 -6.46 17.25 -12.99
C TYR A 238 -5.83 18.40 -13.76
N ALA A 239 -4.71 18.93 -13.27
CA ALA A 239 -3.98 19.98 -13.94
C ALA A 239 -3.48 19.57 -15.33
N ALA A 240 -2.99 18.33 -15.49
CA ALA A 240 -2.58 17.79 -16.79
C ALA A 240 -3.77 17.69 -17.77
N PHE A 241 -4.92 17.21 -17.30
CA PHE A 241 -6.14 17.17 -18.13
C PHE A 241 -6.56 18.58 -18.57
N ARG A 242 -6.62 19.53 -17.63
CA ARG A 242 -6.95 20.93 -17.93
C ARG A 242 -5.94 21.61 -18.83
N PHE A 243 -4.65 21.30 -18.68
CA PHE A 243 -3.59 21.77 -19.56
C PHE A 243 -3.82 21.35 -21.02
N LEU A 244 -4.21 20.08 -21.24
CA LEU A 244 -4.49 19.56 -22.59
C LEU A 244 -5.76 20.15 -23.20
N SER A 245 -6.77 20.46 -22.37
CA SER A 245 -8.02 21.07 -22.80
C SER A 245 -7.97 22.60 -22.90
N ALA A 246 -6.90 23.25 -22.43
CA ALA A 246 -6.78 24.69 -22.41
C ALA A 246 -6.57 25.26 -23.83
N GLU A 247 -7.36 26.29 -24.16
CA GLU A 247 -7.37 26.93 -25.47
C GLU A 247 -6.33 28.06 -25.57
N THR A 248 -5.98 28.68 -24.44
CA THR A 248 -5.03 29.81 -24.38
C THR A 248 -3.72 29.42 -23.73
N GLN A 249 -2.63 30.09 -24.12
CA GLN A 249 -1.31 29.87 -23.53
C GLN A 249 -1.25 30.29 -22.06
N GLU A 250 -2.04 31.29 -21.66
CA GLU A 250 -2.11 31.71 -20.26
C GLU A 250 -2.77 30.64 -19.38
N GLU A 251 -3.89 30.06 -19.84
CA GLU A 251 -4.57 28.98 -19.12
C GLU A 251 -3.66 27.74 -19.03
N ARG A 252 -2.95 27.40 -20.12
CA ARG A 252 -1.94 26.33 -20.10
C ARG A 252 -0.84 26.61 -19.09
N ALA A 253 -0.26 27.80 -19.05
CA ALA A 253 0.78 28.14 -18.09
C ALA A 253 0.29 28.02 -16.64
N ARG A 254 -0.98 28.38 -16.39
CA ARG A 254 -1.61 28.28 -15.07
C ARG A 254 -1.76 26.84 -14.60
N TYR A 255 -2.24 25.94 -15.46
CA TYR A 255 -2.36 24.53 -15.13
C TYR A 255 -1.02 23.78 -15.13
N ASP A 256 -0.04 24.18 -15.95
CA ASP A 256 1.32 23.64 -15.84
C ASP A 256 1.91 23.95 -14.46
N TRP A 257 1.69 25.17 -13.96
CA TRP A 257 2.11 25.55 -12.61
C TRP A 257 1.36 24.79 -11.51
N MET A 258 0.04 24.60 -11.64
CA MET A 258 -0.75 23.75 -10.73
C MET A 258 -0.23 22.32 -10.70
N GLY A 259 0.06 21.74 -11.88
CA GLY A 259 0.60 20.40 -12.02
C GLY A 259 1.99 20.25 -11.40
N TYR A 260 2.83 21.28 -11.53
CA TYR A 260 4.12 21.36 -10.86
C TYR A 260 3.97 21.36 -9.33
N VAL A 261 3.07 22.18 -8.79
CA VAL A 261 2.84 22.25 -7.33
C VAL A 261 2.28 20.93 -6.80
N GLY A 262 1.32 20.32 -7.50
CA GLY A 262 0.75 19.01 -7.12
C GLY A 262 1.82 17.90 -7.09
N ASN A 263 2.64 17.80 -8.14
CA ASN A 263 3.75 16.85 -8.18
C ASN A 263 4.78 17.13 -7.08
N PHE A 264 5.07 18.40 -6.79
CA PHE A 264 5.99 18.75 -5.73
C PHE A 264 5.51 18.26 -4.35
N VAL A 265 4.23 18.49 -4.03
CA VAL A 265 3.61 18.01 -2.80
C VAL A 265 3.66 16.48 -2.75
N ALA A 266 3.27 15.82 -3.84
CA ALA A 266 3.26 14.36 -3.93
C ALA A 266 4.64 13.76 -3.70
N VAL A 267 5.67 14.22 -4.40
CA VAL A 267 7.04 13.71 -4.28
C VAL A 267 7.60 13.94 -2.88
N SER A 268 7.33 15.10 -2.28
CA SER A 268 7.81 15.44 -0.94
C SER A 268 7.24 14.50 0.13
N ALA A 269 5.95 14.18 0.07
CA ALA A 269 5.33 13.21 0.97
C ALA A 269 5.74 11.76 0.62
N PHE A 270 5.89 11.45 -0.67
CA PHE A 270 6.22 10.12 -1.16
C PHE A 270 7.60 9.64 -0.70
N ILE A 271 8.58 10.55 -0.60
CA ILE A 271 9.92 10.24 -0.08
C ILE A 271 9.87 9.69 1.36
N VAL A 272 8.89 10.12 2.18
CA VAL A 272 8.76 9.71 3.59
C VAL A 272 7.87 8.47 3.75
N LEU A 273 6.95 8.23 2.81
CA LEU A 273 5.96 7.15 2.88
C LEU A 273 6.54 5.74 3.11
N PRO A 274 7.65 5.32 2.47
CA PRO A 274 8.25 4.01 2.70
C PRO A 274 8.63 3.75 4.16
N PHE A 275 9.05 4.77 4.91
CA PHE A 275 9.39 4.61 6.34
C PHE A 275 8.15 4.30 7.17
N ALA A 276 7.04 5.00 6.93
CA ALA A 276 5.76 4.72 7.58
C ALA A 276 5.23 3.32 7.21
N GLY A 277 5.40 2.91 5.95
CA GLY A 277 5.07 1.55 5.49
C GLY A 277 5.91 0.47 6.15
N TYR A 278 7.22 0.71 6.31
CA TYR A 278 8.10 -0.20 7.03
C TYR A 278 7.69 -0.35 8.50
N TRP A 279 7.36 0.76 9.16
CA TRP A 279 6.86 0.73 10.54
C TRP A 279 5.58 -0.09 10.66
N LEU A 280 4.59 0.14 9.78
CA LEU A 280 3.35 -0.65 9.75
C LEU A 280 3.63 -2.15 9.53
N GLY A 281 4.48 -2.48 8.57
CA GLY A 281 4.88 -3.87 8.31
C GLY A 281 5.53 -4.51 9.55
N ARG A 282 6.42 -3.80 10.23
CA ARG A 282 7.08 -4.27 11.46
C ARG A 282 6.07 -4.60 12.56
N GLU A 283 5.05 -3.76 12.77
CA GLU A 283 4.03 -4.01 13.80
C GLU A 283 3.13 -5.20 13.46
N ILE A 284 2.81 -5.43 12.19
CA ILE A 284 2.08 -6.63 11.75
C ILE A 284 2.90 -7.89 12.10
N TYR A 285 4.20 -7.89 11.82
CA TYR A 285 5.10 -9.00 12.18
C TYR A 285 5.20 -9.21 13.70
N ALA A 286 5.21 -8.12 14.47
CA ALA A 286 5.27 -8.18 15.93
C ALA A 286 3.97 -8.73 16.53
N PHE A 287 2.82 -8.41 15.94
CA PHE A 287 1.52 -8.94 16.34
C PHE A 287 1.39 -10.43 15.99
N ASN A 288 1.67 -10.81 14.74
CA ASN A 288 1.57 -12.19 14.29
C ASN A 288 2.55 -12.49 13.15
N GLN A 289 3.54 -13.33 13.44
CA GLN A 289 4.56 -13.72 12.46
C GLN A 289 3.98 -14.45 11.24
N THR A 290 2.93 -15.27 11.43
CA THR A 290 2.25 -15.97 10.35
C THR A 290 1.62 -14.98 9.38
N MET A 291 0.95 -13.93 9.87
CA MET A 291 0.40 -12.89 9.00
C MET A 291 1.49 -12.22 8.16
N GLY A 292 2.63 -11.89 8.77
CA GLY A 292 3.78 -11.33 8.05
C GLY A 292 4.31 -12.27 6.97
N ILE A 293 4.51 -13.56 7.29
CA ILE A 293 4.96 -14.58 6.34
C ILE A 293 3.96 -14.74 5.19
N THR A 294 2.66 -14.81 5.49
CA THR A 294 1.60 -14.94 4.48
C THR A 294 1.57 -13.77 3.51
N MET A 295 1.72 -12.54 4.02
CA MET A 295 1.72 -11.31 3.22
C MET A 295 2.94 -11.20 2.31
N MET A 296 4.13 -11.59 2.77
CA MET A 296 5.39 -11.35 2.05
C MET A 296 5.90 -12.56 1.24
N GLY A 297 5.59 -13.77 1.67
CA GLY A 297 6.10 -15.00 1.03
C GLY A 297 5.07 -16.13 0.89
N GLY A 298 3.84 -15.93 1.38
CA GLY A 298 2.75 -16.90 1.23
C GLY A 298 1.86 -16.62 0.03
N PHE A 299 0.63 -17.14 0.08
CA PHE A 299 -0.32 -17.03 -1.02
C PHE A 299 -0.75 -15.59 -1.36
N MET A 300 -0.60 -14.63 -0.43
CA MET A 300 -0.90 -13.20 -0.67
C MET A 300 0.31 -12.40 -1.17
N SER A 301 1.48 -13.04 -1.35
CA SER A 301 2.71 -12.37 -1.79
C SER A 301 2.58 -11.69 -3.16
N TRP A 302 1.68 -12.15 -4.04
CA TRP A 302 1.46 -11.51 -5.33
C TRP A 302 0.95 -10.06 -5.19
N LEU A 303 0.10 -9.76 -4.20
CA LEU A 303 -0.35 -8.39 -3.91
C LEU A 303 0.83 -7.51 -3.47
N TRP A 304 1.75 -8.08 -2.70
CA TRP A 304 2.97 -7.41 -2.28
C TRP A 304 3.89 -7.12 -3.47
N ILE A 305 3.97 -8.03 -4.44
CA ILE A 305 4.72 -7.81 -5.69
C ILE A 305 4.08 -6.69 -6.51
N VAL A 306 2.74 -6.67 -6.66
CA VAL A 306 2.04 -5.58 -7.35
C VAL A 306 2.33 -4.24 -6.67
N GLN A 307 2.25 -4.18 -5.33
CA GLN A 307 2.63 -2.99 -4.58
C GLN A 307 4.09 -2.58 -4.83
N ALA A 308 5.02 -3.53 -4.85
CA ALA A 308 6.42 -3.26 -5.12
C ALA A 308 6.65 -2.68 -6.52
N ILE A 309 5.96 -3.22 -7.54
CA ILE A 309 5.97 -2.71 -8.90
C ILE A 309 5.46 -1.27 -8.95
N LEU A 310 4.32 -1.00 -8.32
CA LEU A 310 3.72 0.34 -8.27
C LEU A 310 4.67 1.37 -7.62
N ILE A 311 5.32 1.01 -6.50
CA ILE A 311 6.30 1.88 -5.84
C ILE A 311 7.48 2.20 -6.78
N GLY A 312 7.98 1.18 -7.49
CA GLY A 312 9.06 1.37 -8.45
C GLY A 312 8.69 2.30 -9.61
N ILE A 313 7.49 2.12 -10.17
CA ILE A 313 6.94 3.00 -11.21
C ILE A 313 6.78 4.43 -10.68
N LEU A 314 6.32 4.61 -9.44
CA LEU A 314 6.19 5.95 -8.83
C LEU A 314 7.55 6.65 -8.71
N PHE A 315 8.60 5.95 -8.27
CA PHE A 315 9.95 6.53 -8.19
C PHE A 315 10.50 6.87 -9.58
N LEU A 316 10.42 5.94 -10.55
CA LEU A 316 10.90 6.18 -11.91
C LEU A 316 10.12 7.32 -12.59
N GLY A 317 8.79 7.28 -12.53
CA GLY A 317 7.91 8.28 -13.13
C GLY A 317 8.09 9.66 -12.52
N SER A 318 8.22 9.76 -11.19
CA SER A 318 8.47 11.05 -10.51
C SER A 318 9.81 11.66 -10.94
N ASN A 319 10.87 10.85 -11.00
CA ASN A 319 12.18 11.33 -11.45
C ASN A 319 12.16 11.72 -12.93
N TYR A 320 11.52 10.90 -13.77
CA TYR A 320 11.37 11.18 -15.19
C TYR A 320 10.64 12.49 -15.44
N TYR A 321 9.55 12.75 -14.71
CA TYR A 321 8.85 14.03 -14.75
C TYR A 321 9.75 15.21 -14.37
N LEU A 322 10.51 15.09 -13.27
CA LEU A 322 11.46 16.13 -12.87
C LEU A 322 12.49 16.40 -13.96
N TRP A 323 13.04 15.35 -14.59
CA TRP A 323 14.04 15.52 -15.64
C TRP A 323 13.48 16.16 -16.91
N LEU A 324 12.29 15.77 -17.36
CA LEU A 324 11.59 16.44 -18.46
C LEU A 324 11.30 17.90 -18.13
N GLY A 325 10.89 18.18 -16.89
CA GLY A 325 10.68 19.54 -16.43
C GLY A 325 11.96 20.37 -16.41
N MET A 326 13.13 19.76 -16.15
CA MET A 326 14.42 20.46 -16.25
C MET A 326 14.73 20.89 -17.68
N GLU A 327 14.37 20.12 -18.71
CA GLU A 327 14.64 20.48 -20.11
C GLU A 327 13.97 21.79 -20.53
N ARG A 328 12.88 22.18 -19.85
CA ARG A 328 12.18 23.44 -20.08
C ARG A 328 12.84 24.64 -19.40
N ILE A 329 13.82 24.42 -18.54
CA ILE A 329 14.43 25.46 -17.69
C ILE A 329 15.80 25.88 -18.25
N PRO A 330 16.00 27.17 -18.60
CA PRO A 330 17.30 27.67 -19.03
C PRO A 330 18.40 27.41 -17.99
N GLY A 331 19.56 26.94 -18.44
CA GLY A 331 20.70 26.63 -17.58
C GLY A 331 20.60 25.27 -16.85
N SER A 332 19.57 24.45 -17.11
CA SER A 332 19.48 23.09 -16.57
C SER A 332 20.46 22.11 -17.22
N GLU A 333 20.95 22.42 -18.43
CA GLU A 333 21.82 21.56 -19.26
C GLU A 333 23.04 21.03 -18.49
N ARG A 334 23.61 21.85 -17.60
CA ARG A 334 24.75 21.48 -16.72
C ARG A 334 24.47 20.28 -15.82
N TYR A 335 23.20 19.99 -15.53
CA TYR A 335 22.75 18.89 -14.68
C TYR A 335 22.39 17.63 -15.46
N ARG A 336 22.27 17.70 -16.79
CA ARG A 336 21.93 16.56 -17.66
C ARG A 336 22.89 15.37 -17.50
N LYS A 337 24.17 15.65 -17.26
CA LYS A 337 25.20 14.62 -17.00
C LYS A 337 24.92 13.73 -15.78
N PHE A 338 24.11 14.21 -14.82
CA PHE A 338 23.75 13.42 -13.64
C PHE A 338 22.55 12.51 -13.88
N VAL A 339 21.77 12.72 -14.96
CA VAL A 339 20.57 11.92 -15.23
C VAL A 339 20.90 10.44 -15.51
N PRO A 340 21.86 10.09 -16.38
CA PRO A 340 22.19 8.67 -16.63
C PRO A 340 22.59 7.86 -15.38
N PRO A 341 23.51 8.32 -14.49
CA PRO A 341 23.85 7.55 -13.30
C PRO A 341 22.68 7.46 -12.31
N MET A 342 21.85 8.50 -12.17
CA MET A 342 20.64 8.45 -11.33
C MET A 342 19.63 7.43 -11.89
N LEU A 343 19.42 7.40 -13.20
CA LEU A 343 18.56 6.42 -13.85
C LEU A 343 19.07 4.99 -13.67
N LEU A 344 20.39 4.78 -13.75
CA LEU A 344 21.00 3.47 -13.49
C LEU A 344 20.71 3.00 -12.06
N ILE A 345 20.91 3.87 -11.06
CA ILE A 345 20.63 3.56 -9.65
C ILE A 345 19.14 3.24 -9.45
N LEU A 346 18.23 4.04 -10.02
CA LEU A 346 16.79 3.81 -9.91
C LEU A 346 16.36 2.52 -10.60
N THR A 347 16.92 2.21 -11.77
CA THR A 347 16.58 1.00 -12.53
C THR A 347 17.09 -0.25 -11.82
N ILE A 348 18.35 -0.27 -11.39
CA ILE A 348 18.92 -1.38 -10.61
C ILE A 348 18.17 -1.54 -9.29
N GLY A 349 17.90 -0.42 -8.61
CA GLY A 349 17.15 -0.43 -7.36
C GLY A 349 15.75 -0.99 -7.55
N PHE A 350 15.07 -0.62 -8.64
CA PHE A 350 13.77 -1.16 -9.00
C PHE A 350 13.82 -2.67 -9.28
N MET A 351 14.79 -3.16 -10.06
CA MET A 351 14.96 -4.59 -10.33
C MET A 351 15.13 -5.41 -9.04
N ILE A 352 15.96 -4.94 -8.11
CA ILE A 352 16.15 -5.59 -6.81
C ILE A 352 14.88 -5.50 -5.96
N TRP A 353 14.26 -4.31 -5.90
CA TRP A 353 13.02 -4.08 -5.14
C TRP A 353 11.88 -5.00 -5.59
N ALA A 354 11.73 -5.19 -6.91
CA ALA A 354 10.71 -6.06 -7.51
C ALA A 354 11.01 -7.55 -7.37
N THR A 355 12.25 -7.96 -7.05
CA THR A 355 12.64 -9.37 -6.98
C THR A 355 11.89 -10.07 -5.82
N PRO A 356 11.07 -11.11 -6.09
CA PRO A 356 10.38 -11.85 -5.03
C PRO A 356 11.34 -12.81 -4.33
N ARG A 357 11.15 -13.04 -3.02
CA ARG A 357 11.93 -14.03 -2.27
C ARG A 357 11.46 -15.46 -2.51
N THR A 358 10.15 -15.63 -2.66
CA THR A 358 9.45 -16.88 -2.92
C THR A 358 8.84 -16.77 -4.30
N MET A 359 9.36 -17.58 -5.23
CA MET A 359 8.80 -17.69 -6.57
C MET A 359 7.76 -18.81 -6.59
N VAL A 360 6.72 -18.66 -7.41
CA VAL A 360 5.80 -19.76 -7.68
C VAL A 360 6.53 -20.73 -8.60
N ILE A 361 7.02 -21.83 -8.03
CA ILE A 361 7.85 -22.83 -8.70
C ILE A 361 7.25 -24.22 -8.50
N THR A 362 7.43 -25.08 -9.50
CA THR A 362 7.07 -26.49 -9.42
C THR A 362 8.04 -27.26 -8.51
N PHE A 363 7.64 -28.44 -8.05
CA PHE A 363 8.51 -29.28 -7.21
C PHE A 363 9.79 -29.70 -7.93
N ASP A 364 9.75 -29.91 -9.24
CA ASP A 364 10.91 -30.30 -10.03
C ASP A 364 11.90 -29.14 -10.17
N GLU A 365 11.42 -27.92 -10.34
CA GLU A 365 12.25 -26.70 -10.34
C GLU A 365 12.88 -26.46 -8.96
N ALA A 366 12.13 -26.66 -7.87
CA ALA A 366 12.67 -26.53 -6.52
C ALA A 366 13.81 -27.54 -6.24
N ARG A 367 13.67 -28.77 -6.74
CA ARG A 367 14.73 -29.79 -6.66
C ARG A 367 15.94 -29.41 -7.51
N ALA A 368 15.72 -28.93 -8.74
CA ALA A 368 16.79 -28.50 -9.63
C ALA A 368 17.60 -27.31 -9.05
N MET A 369 16.95 -26.43 -8.30
CA MET A 369 17.60 -25.28 -7.64
C MET A 369 18.27 -25.62 -6.29
N GLY A 370 18.14 -26.86 -5.80
CA GLY A 370 18.69 -27.28 -4.51
C GLY A 370 17.96 -26.70 -3.29
N GLY A 371 16.72 -26.23 -3.45
CA GLY A 371 15.92 -25.66 -2.37
C GLY A 371 14.69 -24.88 -2.81
N THR A 372 13.96 -24.33 -1.84
CA THR A 372 12.75 -23.51 -2.07
C THR A 372 13.05 -22.08 -2.51
N HIS A 373 14.32 -21.66 -2.47
CA HIS A 373 14.76 -20.33 -2.87
C HIS A 373 15.85 -20.42 -3.94
N HIS A 374 15.79 -19.54 -4.91
CA HIS A 374 16.82 -19.45 -5.95
C HIS A 374 18.14 -18.93 -5.35
N PRO A 375 19.29 -19.55 -5.66
CA PRO A 375 20.58 -19.26 -5.01
C PRO A 375 21.03 -17.79 -5.16
N VAL A 376 20.80 -17.18 -6.32
CA VAL A 376 21.12 -15.77 -6.58
C VAL A 376 19.97 -14.82 -6.21
N LEU A 377 18.79 -14.98 -6.82
CA LEU A 377 17.64 -14.10 -6.61
C LEU A 377 17.10 -14.11 -5.17
N GLY A 378 17.27 -15.22 -4.45
CA GLY A 378 16.88 -15.32 -3.04
C GLY A 378 17.58 -14.31 -2.14
N PHE A 379 18.82 -13.90 -2.47
CA PHE A 379 19.53 -12.83 -1.76
C PHE A 379 18.86 -11.47 -2.00
N PHE A 380 18.47 -11.15 -3.23
CA PHE A 380 17.83 -9.88 -3.56
C PHE A 380 16.38 -9.79 -3.06
N GLY A 381 15.72 -10.94 -2.87
CA GLY A 381 14.35 -11.00 -2.35
C GLY A 381 14.21 -10.69 -0.86
N VAL A 382 15.30 -10.63 -0.08
CA VAL A 382 15.23 -10.37 1.36
C VAL A 382 14.94 -8.89 1.68
N MET A 383 14.34 -8.62 2.84
CA MET A 383 13.98 -7.25 3.23
C MET A 383 15.19 -6.32 3.45
N SER A 384 16.34 -6.84 3.87
CA SER A 384 17.55 -6.02 3.97
C SER A 384 18.00 -5.50 2.60
N ALA A 385 18.01 -6.35 1.56
CA ALA A 385 18.33 -5.94 0.19
C ALA A 385 17.31 -4.93 -0.35
N LYS A 386 16.01 -5.21 -0.21
CA LYS A 386 14.93 -4.31 -0.61
C LYS A 386 15.02 -2.94 0.08
N ASN A 387 15.20 -2.92 1.40
CA ASN A 387 15.35 -1.67 2.16
C ASN A 387 16.60 -0.89 1.73
N THR A 388 17.72 -1.57 1.45
CA THR A 388 18.95 -0.92 0.98
C THR A 388 18.68 -0.16 -0.32
N VAL A 389 18.11 -0.83 -1.31
CA VAL A 389 17.88 -0.21 -2.62
C VAL A 389 16.80 0.87 -2.60
N VAL A 390 15.74 0.69 -1.80
CA VAL A 390 14.70 1.73 -1.69
C VAL A 390 15.26 3.02 -1.07
N ASN A 391 16.17 2.91 -0.09
CA ASN A 391 16.83 4.09 0.48
C ASN A 391 17.76 4.77 -0.53
N LEU A 392 18.45 4.01 -1.39
CA LEU A 392 19.23 4.59 -2.49
C LEU A 392 18.33 5.27 -3.53
N MET A 393 17.16 4.69 -3.84
CA MET A 393 16.17 5.30 -4.73
C MET A 393 15.61 6.60 -4.12
N ILE A 394 15.36 6.63 -2.81
CA ILE A 394 14.95 7.84 -2.08
C ILE A 394 16.03 8.91 -2.15
N LEU A 395 17.30 8.59 -1.83
CA LEU A 395 18.42 9.53 -1.91
C LEU A 395 18.59 10.08 -3.32
N THR A 396 18.45 9.22 -4.34
CA THR A 396 18.54 9.60 -5.75
C THR A 396 17.40 10.53 -6.15
N THR A 397 16.18 10.24 -5.70
CA THR A 397 15.00 11.09 -5.96
C THR A 397 15.13 12.45 -5.28
N PHE A 398 15.64 12.47 -4.05
CA PHE A 398 15.93 13.69 -3.33
C PHE A 398 17.02 14.52 -4.02
N LEU A 399 18.06 13.87 -4.54
CA LEU A 399 19.08 14.53 -5.35
C LEU A 399 18.49 15.12 -6.64
N SER A 400 17.71 14.35 -7.42
CA SER A 400 16.98 14.84 -8.59
C SER A 400 16.15 16.09 -8.28
N TYR A 401 15.46 16.08 -7.14
CA TYR A 401 14.67 17.22 -6.69
C TYR A 401 15.54 18.47 -6.40
N ILE A 402 16.69 18.31 -5.75
CA ILE A 402 17.62 19.41 -5.49
C ILE A 402 18.18 19.98 -6.81
N LEU A 403 18.56 19.11 -7.75
CA LEU A 403 19.06 19.53 -9.06
C LEU A 403 17.98 20.32 -9.82
N TYR A 404 16.74 19.80 -9.82
CA TYR A 404 15.59 20.49 -10.40
C TYR A 404 15.41 21.89 -9.82
N ARG A 405 15.43 22.04 -8.49
CA ARG A 405 15.25 23.35 -7.82
C ARG A 405 16.38 24.34 -8.08
N ARG A 406 17.56 23.85 -8.49
CA ARG A 406 18.73 24.66 -8.83
C ARG A 406 18.85 24.95 -10.32
N ALA A 407 18.05 24.30 -11.17
CA ALA A 407 18.15 24.41 -12.63
C ALA A 407 18.24 25.87 -13.10
N ASN A 408 17.32 26.73 -12.66
CA ASN A 408 17.27 28.16 -13.01
C ASN A 408 18.01 29.10 -12.03
N ARG A 409 18.93 28.58 -11.20
CA ARG A 409 19.60 29.39 -10.17
C ARG A 409 21.11 29.33 -10.32
N ILE A 410 21.76 30.45 -10.07
CA ILE A 410 23.22 30.55 -9.95
C ILE A 410 23.50 31.02 -8.53
N SER A 411 24.30 30.25 -7.80
CA SER A 411 24.69 30.63 -6.45
C SER A 411 25.82 31.65 -6.52
N THR A 412 25.58 32.83 -5.94
CA THR A 412 26.49 33.99 -5.99
C THR A 412 27.36 34.12 -4.74
N LYS A 413 27.23 33.21 -3.78
CA LYS A 413 27.93 33.29 -2.48
C LYS A 413 29.41 32.88 -2.62
N PRO A 414 30.35 33.51 -1.90
CA PRO A 414 31.78 33.22 -2.05
C PRO A 414 32.16 31.77 -1.69
N TRP A 415 31.37 31.11 -0.83
CA TRP A 415 31.60 29.75 -0.35
C TRP A 415 30.87 28.66 -1.17
N VAL A 416 30.36 28.96 -2.37
CA VAL A 416 29.63 27.99 -3.21
C VAL A 416 30.36 26.65 -3.35
N ARG A 417 31.66 26.68 -3.65
CA ARG A 417 32.46 25.47 -3.87
C ARG A 417 32.51 24.61 -2.61
N THR A 418 32.76 25.22 -1.46
CA THR A 418 32.76 24.54 -0.15
C THR A 418 31.39 23.98 0.17
N GLY A 419 30.33 24.78 0.01
CA GLY A 419 28.95 24.34 0.27
C GLY A 419 28.51 23.17 -0.61
N MET A 420 28.85 23.21 -1.90
CA MET A 420 28.61 22.11 -2.82
C MET A 420 29.41 20.88 -2.43
N GLY A 421 30.70 21.04 -2.05
CA GLY A 421 31.55 19.95 -1.58
C GLY A 421 30.97 19.25 -0.35
N VAL A 422 30.55 20.00 0.66
CA VAL A 422 29.91 19.47 1.88
C VAL A 422 28.63 18.71 1.54
N GLN A 423 27.80 19.25 0.64
CA GLN A 423 26.56 18.59 0.26
C GLN A 423 26.80 17.27 -0.50
N TRP A 424 27.73 17.26 -1.46
CA TRP A 424 28.10 16.03 -2.17
C TRP A 424 28.71 15.00 -1.23
N ALA A 425 29.55 15.44 -0.29
CA ALA A 425 30.09 14.57 0.75
C ALA A 425 28.97 13.99 1.64
N ALA A 426 27.98 14.79 2.03
CA ALA A 426 26.83 14.30 2.80
C ALA A 426 26.03 13.22 2.05
N PHE A 427 25.77 13.41 0.75
CA PHE A 427 25.13 12.37 -0.08
C PHE A 427 25.99 11.11 -0.20
N ALA A 428 27.30 11.26 -0.40
CA ALA A 428 28.22 10.13 -0.49
C ALA A 428 28.27 9.34 0.83
N VAL A 429 28.38 10.03 1.97
CA VAL A 429 28.34 9.43 3.31
C VAL A 429 27.00 8.72 3.54
N ALA A 430 25.87 9.35 3.21
CA ALA A 430 24.55 8.73 3.33
C ALA A 430 24.45 7.46 2.47
N ALA A 431 24.92 7.50 1.22
CA ALA A 431 24.93 6.33 0.33
C ALA A 431 25.83 5.20 0.89
N VAL A 432 27.01 5.53 1.40
CA VAL A 432 27.92 4.56 2.04
C VAL A 432 27.27 3.93 3.26
N ILE A 433 26.63 4.72 4.12
CA ILE A 433 25.90 4.21 5.30
C ILE A 433 24.80 3.23 4.86
N VAL A 434 23.97 3.61 3.88
CA VAL A 434 22.89 2.77 3.37
C VAL A 434 23.43 1.45 2.81
N VAL A 435 24.47 1.49 1.98
CA VAL A 435 25.07 0.29 1.37
C VAL A 435 25.77 -0.59 2.40
N PHE A 436 26.46 -0.01 3.37
CA PHE A 436 27.23 -0.77 4.35
C PHE A 436 26.33 -1.44 5.40
N PHE A 437 25.38 -0.69 5.96
CA PHE A 437 24.50 -1.18 7.02
C PHE A 437 23.26 -1.90 6.51
N GLY A 438 22.81 -1.59 5.29
CA GLY A 438 21.61 -2.18 4.71
C GLY A 438 21.61 -3.72 4.71
N PRO A 439 22.67 -4.39 4.22
CA PRO A 439 22.80 -5.84 4.28
C PRO A 439 23.06 -6.41 5.69
N HIS A 440 23.49 -5.58 6.65
CA HIS A 440 23.93 -6.01 7.98
C HIS A 440 23.15 -5.31 9.13
N PRO A 441 21.81 -5.42 9.18
CA PRO A 441 21.01 -4.69 10.16
C PRO A 441 21.32 -5.09 11.62
N HIS A 442 21.80 -6.31 11.85
CA HIS A 442 22.23 -6.81 13.17
C HIS A 442 23.38 -6.00 13.78
N ARG A 443 24.25 -5.41 12.94
CA ARG A 443 25.37 -4.57 13.39
C ARG A 443 24.93 -3.24 14.00
N ILE A 444 23.74 -2.75 13.65
CA ILE A 444 23.18 -1.50 14.19
C ILE A 444 22.56 -1.73 15.58
N LEU A 445 21.93 -2.88 15.79
CA LEU A 445 21.21 -3.20 17.02
C LEU A 445 22.10 -3.79 18.13
N GLY A 446 23.41 -3.92 17.90
CA GLY A 446 24.33 -4.58 18.84
C GLY A 446 24.01 -6.06 19.08
N VAL A 447 23.22 -6.68 18.20
CA VAL A 447 22.84 -8.09 18.29
C VAL A 447 23.87 -8.89 17.51
N ALA A 448 24.50 -9.87 18.17
CA ALA A 448 25.46 -10.76 17.55
C ALA A 448 24.89 -11.38 16.26
N SER A 449 25.74 -11.51 15.23
CA SER A 449 25.36 -12.14 13.96
C SER A 449 24.68 -13.49 14.22
N PRO A 450 23.56 -13.82 13.54
CA PRO A 450 22.90 -15.14 13.67
C PRO A 450 23.79 -16.34 13.29
N GLY A 451 25.01 -16.10 12.80
CA GLY A 451 25.98 -17.12 12.37
C GLY A 451 27.11 -17.40 13.35
N ARG A 452 27.13 -16.81 14.55
CA ARG A 452 28.03 -17.22 15.65
C ARG A 452 27.21 -17.39 16.92
N ALA A 453 26.43 -18.47 16.99
CA ALA A 453 26.20 -19.08 18.28
C ALA A 453 27.53 -19.75 18.65
N ASP A 454 28.26 -19.18 19.60
CA ASP A 454 29.43 -19.82 20.17
C ASP A 454 28.94 -21.11 20.83
N LEU A 455 29.23 -22.25 20.20
CA LEU A 455 28.86 -23.56 20.72
C LEU A 455 29.86 -23.91 21.82
N HIS A 456 29.46 -23.80 23.08
CA HIS A 456 30.22 -24.43 24.15
C HIS A 456 30.19 -25.95 23.99
N ARG A 457 31.35 -26.56 24.18
CA ARG A 457 31.56 -28.01 24.11
C ARG A 457 31.66 -28.51 25.55
N ASP A 458 30.70 -29.33 25.97
CA ASP A 458 30.79 -29.97 27.28
C ASP A 458 31.89 -31.03 27.30
N ARG A 459 32.28 -31.48 28.50
CA ARG A 459 33.35 -32.48 28.71
C ARG A 459 33.16 -33.79 27.95
N ASP A 460 31.94 -34.07 27.48
CA ASP A 460 31.58 -35.25 26.68
C ASP A 460 31.47 -34.97 25.16
N GLY A 461 31.90 -33.78 24.70
CA GLY A 461 32.08 -33.49 23.27
C GLY A 461 30.83 -33.03 22.51
N HIS A 462 29.66 -32.95 23.16
CA HIS A 462 28.41 -32.45 22.57
C HIS A 462 28.35 -30.92 22.55
N ARG A 463 27.73 -30.36 21.51
CA ARG A 463 27.60 -28.91 21.28
C ARG A 463 26.15 -28.46 21.55
N HIS A 464 25.98 -27.46 22.40
CA HIS A 464 24.68 -26.86 22.70
C HIS A 464 24.68 -25.34 22.41
N PRO A 465 23.54 -24.78 21.93
CA PRO A 465 23.40 -23.34 21.72
C PRO A 465 23.13 -22.58 23.04
N ASP A 466 23.81 -21.46 23.24
CA ASP A 466 23.56 -20.55 24.37
C ASP A 466 22.20 -19.85 24.24
N VAL A 467 21.36 -19.97 25.27
CA VAL A 467 20.11 -19.20 25.40
C VAL A 467 20.36 -18.06 26.40
N PRO A 468 20.30 -16.77 25.98
CA PRO A 468 20.48 -15.67 26.91
C PRO A 468 19.24 -15.52 27.81
N GLY A 469 19.39 -15.80 29.10
CA GLY A 469 18.39 -15.47 30.11
C GLY A 469 18.36 -13.96 30.39
N ARG A 470 17.26 -13.28 30.03
CA ARG A 470 16.94 -11.95 30.58
C ARG A 470 15.98 -12.09 31.76
N PRO A 471 16.16 -11.36 32.87
CA PRO A 471 15.24 -11.41 34.01
C PRO A 471 13.92 -10.71 33.66
N LEU A 472 12.82 -11.44 33.69
CA LEU A 472 11.46 -10.89 33.68
C LEU A 472 11.08 -10.52 35.12
N HIS A 473 10.97 -9.22 35.41
CA HIS A 473 10.29 -8.75 36.62
C HIS A 473 8.80 -9.15 36.55
N ARG A 474 8.41 -10.17 37.32
CA ARG A 474 7.01 -10.54 37.56
C ARG A 474 6.55 -9.93 38.88
N HIS A 475 5.50 -9.12 38.84
CA HIS A 475 4.62 -8.94 39.98
C HIS A 475 3.46 -9.95 39.85
N HIS A 476 3.40 -10.90 40.78
CA HIS A 476 2.22 -11.70 41.08
C HIS A 476 1.93 -11.58 42.58
N PRO A 477 0.65 -11.69 42.98
CA PRO A 477 0.30 -12.45 44.17
C PRO A 477 -0.47 -13.72 43.78
N VAL A 478 0.20 -14.83 44.02
CA VAL A 478 -0.21 -16.18 44.48
C VAL A 478 -1.66 -16.62 44.33
N GLY A 479 -1.81 -17.79 43.70
CA GLY A 479 -2.82 -18.82 44.00
C GLY A 479 -2.21 -20.18 43.70
N ASP A 480 -2.12 -21.04 44.72
CA ASP A 480 -1.46 -22.34 44.71
C ASP A 480 -2.18 -23.39 43.84
N HIS A 481 -1.39 -24.10 43.03
CA HIS A 481 -1.39 -25.56 42.80
C HIS A 481 -0.91 -25.93 41.38
N CYS A 482 -0.10 -26.99 41.34
CA CYS A 482 0.40 -27.78 40.21
C CYS A 482 1.74 -27.37 39.56
N HIS A 483 2.71 -28.28 39.71
CA HIS A 483 4.07 -28.28 39.16
C HIS A 483 4.15 -28.10 37.63
N PRO A 484 5.14 -27.37 37.09
CA PRO A 484 5.42 -27.37 35.66
C PRO A 484 6.29 -28.58 35.27
N LEU A 485 5.73 -29.47 34.45
CA LEU A 485 6.48 -30.49 33.70
C LEU A 485 7.32 -29.80 32.61
N PRO A 486 8.63 -30.09 32.48
CA PRO A 486 9.45 -29.52 31.41
C PRO A 486 9.12 -30.20 30.07
N VAL A 487 8.54 -29.44 29.13
CA VAL A 487 8.32 -29.89 27.75
C VAL A 487 9.67 -29.88 27.01
N ARG A 488 10.25 -31.08 26.79
CA ARG A 488 11.33 -31.30 25.82
C ARG A 488 10.75 -31.29 24.41
N ALA A 489 11.34 -30.51 23.51
CA ALA A 489 11.05 -30.60 22.08
C ALA A 489 11.65 -31.90 21.51
N HIS A 490 10.80 -32.81 21.02
CA HIS A 490 11.21 -33.99 20.25
C HIS A 490 11.34 -33.61 18.76
N PRO A 491 12.37 -34.06 18.02
CA PRO A 491 12.45 -33.83 16.58
C PRO A 491 11.41 -34.68 15.84
N ALA A 492 10.78 -34.09 14.83
CA ALA A 492 9.71 -34.69 14.04
C ALA A 492 10.15 -36.03 13.39
N ARG A 493 9.57 -37.13 13.86
CA ARG A 493 9.36 -38.34 13.04
C ARG A 493 7.94 -38.25 12.48
N GLY A 494 7.79 -38.57 11.19
CA GLY A 494 6.55 -38.36 10.46
C GLY A 494 5.45 -39.29 10.94
N ASP A 495 4.45 -38.72 11.62
CA ASP A 495 3.20 -39.38 11.97
C ASP A 495 2.02 -38.51 11.49
N LEU A 496 1.03 -39.17 10.88
CA LEU A 496 -0.17 -38.58 10.30
C LEU A 496 -1.20 -38.32 11.42
N HIS A 497 -1.65 -37.08 11.60
CA HIS A 497 -2.70 -36.74 12.57
C HIS A 497 -4.08 -37.13 12.04
N VAL A 498 -4.79 -38.00 12.78
CA VAL A 498 -6.17 -38.43 12.48
C VAL A 498 -7.04 -38.11 13.70
N ALA A 499 -8.25 -37.60 13.48
CA ALA A 499 -9.25 -37.36 14.53
C ALA A 499 -10.40 -38.37 14.41
N ASP A 500 -10.83 -38.92 15.55
CA ASP A 500 -11.94 -39.86 15.66
C ASP A 500 -13.27 -39.11 15.86
N GLY A 501 -14.29 -39.51 15.12
CA GLY A 501 -15.62 -38.92 15.11
C GLY A 501 -16.64 -39.98 14.71
N THR A 502 -17.92 -39.77 15.06
CA THR A 502 -18.98 -40.79 15.06
C THR A 502 -19.30 -41.47 13.73
N ASP A 503 -18.65 -41.06 12.63
CA ASP A 503 -18.75 -41.66 11.29
C ASP A 503 -17.39 -42.14 10.71
N GLY A 504 -16.35 -42.30 11.54
CA GLY A 504 -15.05 -42.87 11.16
C GLY A 504 -13.97 -41.87 10.69
N LEU A 505 -12.71 -42.36 10.66
CA LEU A 505 -11.46 -41.60 10.52
C LEU A 505 -11.32 -40.86 9.17
N ARG A 506 -11.02 -39.55 9.20
CA ARG A 506 -10.67 -38.72 8.02
C ARG A 506 -9.36 -37.94 8.18
N PRO A 507 -8.51 -37.83 7.13
CA PRO A 507 -7.31 -37.00 7.15
C PRO A 507 -7.63 -35.50 6.96
N LEU A 508 -6.93 -34.64 7.70
CA LEU A 508 -7.02 -33.18 7.57
C LEU A 508 -6.10 -32.67 6.45
N GLY A 509 -6.68 -32.35 5.28
CA GLY A 509 -6.02 -31.58 4.21
C GLY A 509 -6.48 -31.89 2.78
N HIS A 510 -6.91 -30.86 2.03
CA HIS A 510 -7.16 -30.90 0.58
C HIS A 510 -6.09 -30.06 -0.16
N PRO A 511 -5.72 -30.36 -1.43
CA PRO A 511 -6.43 -31.19 -2.42
C PRO A 511 -5.79 -32.59 -2.70
N PRO A 512 -6.53 -33.52 -3.38
CA PRO A 512 -6.20 -34.94 -3.42
C PRO A 512 -5.25 -35.27 -4.59
N ALA A 513 -4.06 -35.79 -4.29
CA ALA A 513 -3.16 -36.36 -5.28
C ALA A 513 -2.82 -37.81 -4.92
N LEU A 514 -3.23 -38.71 -5.82
CA LEU A 514 -2.97 -40.14 -5.90
C LEU A 514 -1.57 -40.56 -5.42
N ALA A 515 -1.51 -41.33 -4.33
CA ALA A 515 -0.35 -42.14 -3.98
C ALA A 515 -0.62 -43.61 -4.34
N ARG A 516 -0.06 -44.06 -5.47
CA ARG A 516 0.11 -45.49 -5.78
C ARG A 516 1.13 -46.08 -4.81
N LEU A 517 0.72 -47.06 -4.00
CA LEU A 517 1.63 -48.00 -3.34
C LEU A 517 1.57 -49.37 -4.04
N ARG A 518 2.74 -49.97 -4.16
CA ARG A 518 3.08 -51.09 -5.06
C ARG A 518 3.32 -52.36 -4.21
N ARG A 519 2.74 -53.49 -4.66
CA ARG A 519 2.89 -54.92 -4.24
C ARG A 519 1.96 -55.41 -3.11
N ALA A 520 1.36 -56.61 -3.14
CA ALA A 520 1.24 -57.70 -4.14
C ALA A 520 0.13 -58.72 -3.76
N ALA A 521 -0.34 -59.46 -4.78
CA ALA A 521 -0.94 -60.82 -4.79
C ALA A 521 -2.42 -61.05 -4.38
N ARG A 522 -3.29 -61.31 -5.38
CA ARG A 522 -3.82 -62.66 -5.69
C ARG A 522 -4.66 -62.65 -7.00
N TYR A 523 -4.71 -63.84 -7.60
CA TYR A 523 -5.11 -64.23 -8.96
C TYR A 523 -6.63 -64.25 -9.23
N VAL A 524 -6.96 -64.59 -10.50
CA VAL A 524 -8.26 -64.93 -11.16
C VAL A 524 -8.87 -63.74 -11.91
N GLY A 525 -9.14 -63.73 -13.22
CA GLY A 525 -9.08 -64.69 -14.32
C GLY A 525 -10.05 -64.18 -15.41
N GLY A 526 -9.70 -64.23 -16.71
CA GLY A 526 -10.67 -63.91 -17.78
C GLY A 526 -10.07 -63.33 -19.06
N ARG A 527 -10.30 -64.04 -20.17
CA ARG A 527 -9.82 -63.87 -21.56
C ARG A 527 -10.28 -62.57 -22.25
N GLY A 528 -9.56 -62.17 -23.31
CA GLY A 528 -10.09 -61.31 -24.38
C GLY A 528 -9.01 -60.67 -25.25
N ASP A 529 -8.96 -61.04 -26.53
CA ASP A 529 -7.89 -60.87 -27.51
C ASP A 529 -7.71 -59.48 -28.16
N ALA A 530 -6.54 -59.34 -28.81
CA ALA A 530 -6.18 -58.53 -29.98
C ALA A 530 -6.06 -56.99 -29.82
N GLY A 531 -5.07 -56.28 -30.37
CA GLY A 531 -3.94 -56.61 -31.24
C GLY A 531 -3.29 -55.32 -31.79
N ALA A 532 -1.96 -55.35 -32.00
CA ALA A 532 -1.11 -54.56 -32.94
C ALA A 532 -1.19 -53.01 -32.96
N GLY A 533 -0.11 -52.24 -33.16
CA GLY A 533 1.28 -52.54 -33.50
C GLY A 533 2.07 -51.23 -33.68
N LEU A 534 3.36 -51.29 -33.37
CA LEU A 534 4.39 -50.26 -33.59
C LEU A 534 4.79 -50.17 -35.07
N ARG A 535 5.12 -48.97 -35.57
CA ARG A 535 6.29 -48.80 -36.46
C ARG A 535 6.85 -47.37 -36.47
N ARG A 536 8.17 -47.33 -36.65
CA ARG A 536 9.14 -46.24 -36.54
C ARG A 536 9.92 -46.17 -37.87
N GLN A 537 10.62 -45.06 -38.12
CA GLN A 537 11.63 -44.74 -39.17
C GLN A 537 11.14 -43.68 -40.17
N ARG A 538 11.93 -42.69 -40.61
CA ARG A 538 13.39 -42.44 -40.55
C ARG A 538 13.69 -40.97 -40.88
N ASP A 539 14.85 -40.49 -40.39
CA ASP A 539 15.51 -39.22 -40.70
C ASP A 539 15.98 -39.08 -42.16
N HIS A 540 16.13 -37.83 -42.65
CA HIS A 540 17.45 -37.25 -43.02
C HIS A 540 17.37 -35.79 -43.52
N HIS A 541 18.27 -34.95 -42.96
CA HIS A 541 19.15 -33.92 -43.59
C HIS A 541 18.62 -32.99 -44.70
N ARG A 542 18.97 -31.69 -44.83
CA ARG A 542 20.25 -30.97 -44.62
C ARG A 542 20.06 -29.47 -44.93
N ASP A 543 20.90 -28.63 -44.30
CA ASP A 543 21.59 -27.41 -44.81
C ASP A 543 20.80 -26.18 -45.33
N ASP A 544 21.25 -24.91 -45.26
CA ASP A 544 22.20 -24.14 -44.44
C ASP A 544 22.14 -22.66 -44.96
N ARG A 545 22.65 -21.68 -44.20
CA ARG A 545 23.06 -20.28 -44.58
C ARG A 545 22.08 -19.06 -44.50
N VAL A 546 22.28 -18.29 -43.43
CA VAL A 546 22.70 -16.86 -43.32
C VAL A 546 22.55 -15.90 -44.53
N LEU A 547 21.95 -14.71 -44.30
CA LEU A 547 22.42 -13.35 -44.69
C LEU A 547 21.62 -12.23 -43.95
N ARG A 548 22.32 -11.22 -43.40
CA ARG A 548 21.81 -9.88 -42.93
C ARG A 548 22.17 -8.82 -44.02
N PRO A 549 22.08 -7.49 -43.78
CA PRO A 549 20.96 -6.55 -43.55
C PRO A 549 20.87 -5.44 -44.66
N GLY A 550 19.82 -4.61 -44.71
CA GLY A 550 19.82 -3.38 -45.54
C GLY A 550 18.48 -2.66 -45.70
N ASP A 551 18.44 -1.41 -45.21
CA ASP A 551 17.76 -0.20 -45.70
C ASP A 551 16.24 -0.16 -45.95
N LEU A 552 15.54 0.69 -45.19
CA LEU A 552 14.66 1.71 -45.80
C LEU A 552 14.40 2.92 -44.86
N HIS A 553 14.25 4.07 -45.52
CA HIS A 553 14.46 5.44 -45.07
C HIS A 553 13.31 6.13 -44.31
N LEU A 554 13.70 7.14 -43.52
CA LEU A 554 12.97 8.35 -43.13
C LEU A 554 12.26 9.03 -44.31
N LEU A 555 11.02 9.48 -44.10
CA LEU A 555 10.51 10.72 -44.70
C LEU A 555 9.60 11.47 -43.71
N ALA A 556 10.01 12.70 -43.42
CA ALA A 556 9.23 13.74 -42.74
C ALA A 556 8.24 14.38 -43.73
N GLY A 557 7.08 14.83 -43.22
CA GLY A 557 6.13 15.66 -43.94
C GLY A 557 5.52 16.71 -43.01
N ARG A 558 5.72 17.98 -43.36
CA ARG A 558 5.33 19.21 -42.64
C ARG A 558 4.12 19.85 -43.35
N ALA A 559 3.40 20.70 -42.59
CA ALA A 559 2.40 21.72 -42.97
C ALA A 559 0.94 21.19 -43.10
N ARG A 560 -0.03 21.78 -42.39
CA ARG A 560 -0.42 23.20 -42.34
C ARG A 560 -0.83 23.65 -40.94
#